data_AF-A0A3D5BCZ5-F1
#
_entry.id   AF-A0A3D5BCZ5-F1
#
_cell.length_a   1.000
_cell.length_b   1.000
_cell.length_c   1.000
_cell.angle_alpha   90.00
_cell.angle_beta   90.00
_cell.angle_gamma   90.00
#
_symmetry.space_group_name_H-M   'P 1'
#
loop_
_entity.id
_entity.type
_entity.pdbx_description
1 polymer ?
#
loop_
_entity_poly.entity_id
_entity_poly.type
_entity_poly.pdbx_seq_one_letter_code
_entity_poly.pdbx_strand_id
1 'polypeptide(L)' 'MKKIAYVLMGFYLFLGSNAMALNMQEQTIVRAAANAALGNQEGLKKALIEGLDKGVSINEFKELLVQVYAYCGFPRSLNA' A
#
# COMPACT_ATOMS: atom_id res chain seq x y z
N MET A 1 -16.63 16.35 -38.46
CA MET A 1 -15.28 16.15 -37.88
C MET A 1 -15.19 16.54 -36.39
N LYS A 2 -15.72 17.69 -35.95
CA LYS A 2 -15.67 18.09 -34.52
C LYS A 2 -16.40 17.16 -33.53
N LYS A 3 -17.54 16.56 -33.90
CA LYS A 3 -18.30 15.66 -33.01
C LYS A 3 -17.51 14.41 -32.61
N ILE A 4 -16.73 13.85 -33.53
CA ILE A 4 -15.85 12.70 -33.27
C ILE A 4 -14.73 13.10 -32.30
N ALA A 5 -14.17 14.31 -32.44
CA ALA A 5 -13.14 14.81 -31.53
C ALA A 5 -13.68 14.98 -30.10
N TYR A 6 -14.91 15.47 -29.90
CA TYR A 6 -15.51 15.59 -28.56
C TYR A 6 -15.81 14.24 -27.92
N VAL A 7 -16.25 13.25 -28.70
CA VAL A 7 -16.46 11.87 -28.19
C VAL A 7 -15.14 11.23 -27.77
N LEU A 8 -14.08 11.40 -28.57
CA LEU A 8 -12.74 10.91 -28.24
C LEU A 8 -12.14 11.61 -27.00
N MET A 9 -12.36 12.92 -26.87
CA MET A 9 -11.92 13.70 -25.70
C MET A 9 -12.68 13.31 -24.42
N GLY A 10 -13.99 13.04 -24.52
CA GLY A 10 -14.78 12.50 -23.40
C GLY A 10 -14.34 11.10 -22.99
N PHE A 11 -13.97 10.24 -23.95
CA PHE A 11 -13.44 8.91 -23.67
C PHE A 11 -12.06 8.96 -23.01
N TYR A 12 -11.19 9.89 -23.43
CA TYR A 12 -9.89 10.14 -22.80
C TYR A 12 -10.00 10.60 -21.34
N LEU A 13 -11.01 11.43 -21.04
CA LEU A 13 -11.30 11.87 -19.66
C LEU A 13 -11.86 10.73 -18.80
N PHE A 14 -12.70 9.86 -19.36
CA PHE A 14 -13.22 8.68 -18.66
C PHE A 14 -12.14 7.60 -18.42
N LEU A 15 -11.19 7.47 -19.34
CA LEU A 15 -9.98 6.64 -19.17
C LEU A 15 -8.94 7.27 -18.23
N GLY A 16 -9.16 8.52 -17.81
CA GLY A 16 -8.37 9.18 -16.78
C GLY A 16 -8.42 8.37 -15.49
N SER A 17 -7.33 7.64 -15.24
CA SER A 17 -7.15 6.72 -14.12
C SER A 17 -7.60 7.28 -12.76
N ASN A 18 -8.15 6.41 -11.90
CA ASN A 18 -8.40 6.70 -10.49
C ASN A 18 -7.07 6.90 -9.77
N ALA A 19 -6.47 8.08 -9.88
CA ALA A 19 -5.18 8.42 -9.27
C ALA A 19 -5.14 8.28 -7.73
N MET A 20 -6.30 8.08 -7.09
CA MET A 20 -6.44 7.88 -5.65
C MET A 20 -6.54 6.40 -5.24
N ALA A 21 -6.54 5.45 -6.18
CA ALA A 21 -6.60 4.02 -5.85
C ALA A 21 -5.20 3.47 -5.57
N LEU A 22 -5.01 2.92 -4.37
CA LEU A 22 -3.77 2.23 -4.01
C LEU A 22 -3.59 0.97 -4.87
N ASN A 23 -2.38 0.77 -5.38
CA ASN A 23 -2.00 -0.47 -6.04
C ASN A 23 -1.91 -1.63 -5.03
N MET A 24 -1.75 -2.86 -5.52
CA MET A 24 -1.76 -4.05 -4.65
C MET A 24 -0.62 -4.08 -3.63
N GLN A 25 0.55 -3.54 -3.97
CA GLN A 25 1.72 -3.45 -3.09
C GLN A 25 1.51 -2.39 -2.01
N GLU A 26 0.99 -1.22 -2.39
CA GLU A 26 0.65 -0.15 -1.45
C GLU A 26 -0.42 -0.60 -0.45
N GLN A 27 -1.43 -1.34 -0.90
CA GLN A 27 -2.45 -1.90 -0.01
C GLN A 27 -1.87 -2.88 1.01
N THR A 28 -0.91 -3.73 0.62
CA THR A 28 -0.28 -4.67 1.58
C THR A 28 0.65 -3.95 2.55
N ILE A 29 1.39 -2.93 2.10
CA ILE A 29 2.18 -2.05 2.96
C ILE A 29 1.29 -1.38 4.01
N VAL A 30 0.15 -0.80 3.61
CA VAL A 30 -0.81 -0.18 4.54
C VAL A 30 -1.35 -1.19 5.56
N ARG A 31 -1.70 -2.40 5.11
CA ARG A 31 -2.16 -3.47 6.02
C ARG A 31 -1.07 -3.90 7.00
N ALA A 32 0.19 -4.03 6.55
CA ALA A 32 1.30 -4.37 7.43
C ALA A 32 1.54 -3.28 8.47
N ALA A 33 1.60 -2.00 8.06
CA ALA A 33 1.76 -0.87 8.97
C ALA A 33 0.66 -0.82 10.04
N ALA A 34 -0.60 -0.99 9.63
CA ALA A 34 -1.74 -0.99 10.56
C ALA A 34 -1.64 -2.13 11.59
N ASN A 35 -1.33 -3.35 11.15
CA ASN A 35 -1.17 -4.49 12.06
C ASN A 35 0.03 -4.33 12.99
N ALA A 36 1.16 -3.80 12.51
CA ALA A 36 2.34 -3.52 13.34
C ALA A 36 2.03 -2.45 14.40
N ALA A 37 1.36 -1.36 14.03
CA ALA A 37 0.96 -0.30 14.96
C ALA A 37 0.00 -0.80 16.05
N LEU A 38 -0.96 -1.66 15.68
CA LEU A 38 -1.89 -2.31 16.63
C LEU A 38 -1.22 -3.44 17.44
N GLY A 39 -0.07 -3.94 17.00
CA GLY A 39 0.59 -5.16 17.48
C GLY A 39 -0.20 -6.44 17.24
N ASN A 40 -0.99 -6.48 16.17
CA ASN A 40 -1.64 -7.71 15.70
C ASN A 40 -0.65 -8.57 14.92
N GLN A 41 0.05 -9.45 15.62
CA GLN A 41 1.14 -10.24 15.03
C GLN A 41 0.69 -11.24 13.98
N GLU A 42 -0.47 -11.87 14.16
CA GLU A 42 -1.01 -12.79 13.18
C GLU A 42 -1.38 -12.06 11.88
N GLY A 43 -2.02 -10.90 12.00
CA GLY A 43 -2.37 -10.06 10.86
C GLY A 43 -1.13 -9.49 10.16
N LEU A 44 -0.12 -9.08 10.93
CA LEU A 44 1.16 -8.60 10.38
C LEU A 44 1.86 -9.68 9.57
N LYS A 45 2.00 -10.89 10.14
CA LYS A 45 2.61 -12.03 9.43
C LYS A 45 1.91 -12.33 8.10
N LYS A 46 0.57 -12.35 8.09
CA LYS A 46 -0.21 -12.56 6.87
C LYS A 46 0.04 -11.45 5.84
N ALA A 47 -0.02 -10.18 6.27
CA ALA A 47 0.20 -9.04 5.38
C ALA A 47 1.61 -8.99 4.79
N LEU A 48 2.63 -9.38 5.55
CA LEU A 48 4.02 -9.47 5.08
C LEU A 48 4.16 -10.56 4.00
N ILE A 49 3.64 -11.76 4.26
CA ILE A 49 3.68 -12.88 3.27
C ILE A 49 2.96 -12.48 1.98
N GLU A 50 1.73 -11.97 2.09
CA GLU A 50 0.97 -11.53 0.92
C GLU A 50 1.66 -10.39 0.16
N GLY A 51 2.33 -9.48 0.88
CA GLY A 51 3.07 -8.38 0.26
C GLY A 51 4.28 -8.87 -0.51
N LEU A 52 5.06 -9.81 0.06
CA LEU A 52 6.19 -10.42 -0.62
C LEU A 52 5.74 -11.16 -1.89
N ASP A 53 4.63 -11.92 -1.83
CA ASP A 53 4.05 -12.61 -2.99
C ASP A 53 3.59 -11.62 -4.08
N LYS A 54 3.18 -10.41 -3.69
CA LYS A 54 2.78 -9.32 -4.60
C LYS A 54 3.94 -8.43 -5.04
N GLY A 55 5.18 -8.78 -4.68
CA GLY A 55 6.38 -8.09 -5.12
C GLY A 55 6.77 -6.86 -4.30
N VAL A 56 6.24 -6.69 -3.08
CA VAL A 56 6.85 -5.78 -2.09
C VAL A 56 8.20 -6.36 -1.70
N SER A 57 9.24 -5.54 -1.71
CA SER A 57 10.58 -5.99 -1.35
C SER A 57 10.73 -6.12 0.17
N ILE A 58 11.68 -6.96 0.58
CA ILE A 58 12.06 -7.07 2.00
C ILE A 58 12.55 -5.72 2.55
N ASN A 59 13.22 -4.91 1.72
CA ASN A 59 13.74 -3.61 2.16
C ASN A 59 12.62 -2.60 2.41
N GLU A 60 11.57 -2.58 1.59
CA GLU A 60 10.40 -1.72 1.84
C GLU A 60 9.72 -2.07 3.17
N PHE A 61 9.60 -3.35 3.49
CA PHE A 61 9.07 -3.75 4.79
C PHE A 61 10.01 -3.42 5.96
N LYS A 62 11.34 -3.54 5.78
CA LYS A 62 12.28 -3.09 6.81
C LYS A 62 12.15 -1.60 7.09
N GLU A 63 12.07 -0.77 6.06
CA GLU A 63 11.87 0.67 6.22
C GLU A 63 10.54 0.96 6.92
N LEU A 64 9.46 0.27 6.55
CA LEU A 64 8.18 0.37 7.24
C LEU A 64 8.30 0.05 8.74
N LEU A 65 8.99 -1.03 9.11
CA LEU A 65 9.15 -1.43 10.51
C LEU A 65 10.06 -0.48 11.30
N VAL A 66 11.05 0.13 10.64
CA VAL A 66 11.83 1.24 11.22
C VAL A 66 10.93 2.44 11.51
N GLN A 67 9.96 2.77 10.64
CA GLN A 67 9.00 3.82 10.91
C GLN A 67 8.06 3.47 12.08
N VAL A 68 7.72 2.20 12.30
CA VAL A 68 6.95 1.78 13.48
C VAL A 68 7.70 2.12 14.78
N TYR A 69 9.02 2.05 14.81
CA TYR A 69 9.79 2.53 15.98
C TYR A 69 9.60 4.02 16.21
N ALA A 70 9.73 4.82 15.15
CA ALA A 70 9.63 6.27 15.23
C ALA A 70 8.22 6.76 15.63
N TYR A 71 7.16 6.10 15.14
CA TYR A 71 5.77 6.57 15.30
C TYR A 71 4.93 5.77 16.30
N CYS A 72 5.29 4.52 16.60
CA CYS A 72 4.54 3.65 17.53
C CYS A 72 5.35 3.26 18.78
N GLY A 73 6.63 3.64 18.84
CA GLY A 73 7.50 3.45 20.00
C GLY A 73 8.08 2.04 20.13
N PHE A 74 9.08 1.94 21.02
CA PHE A 74 9.91 0.75 21.20
C PHE A 74 9.14 -0.56 21.45
N PRO A 75 8.12 -0.64 22.34
CA PRO A 75 7.44 -1.90 22.60
C PRO A 75 6.70 -2.44 21.38
N ARG A 76 6.19 -1.57 20.52
CA ARG A 76 5.47 -1.98 19.31
C ARG A 76 6.43 -2.40 18.21
N SER A 77 7.49 -1.64 17.97
CA SER A 77 8.47 -1.98 16.94
C SER A 77 9.28 -3.22 17.26
N LEU A 78 9.58 -3.49 18.55
CA LEU A 78 10.36 -4.66 18.96
C LEU A 78 9.63 -5.98 18.64
N ASN A 79 8.31 -5.97 18.73
CA ASN A 79 7.49 -7.15 18.51
C ASN A 79 7.06 -7.31 17.05
N ALA A 80 7.25 -6.29 16.21
CA ALA A 80 6.80 -6.27 14.82
C ALA A 80 7.70 -7.08 13.87
#